data_AF-A0A8H4FE11-F1
#
_entry.id   AF-A0A8H4FE11-F1
#
_cell.length_a   1.000
_cell.length_b   1.000
_cell.length_c   1.000
_cell.angle_alpha   90.00
_cell.angle_beta   90.00
_cell.angle_gamma   90.00
#
_symmetry.space_group_name_H-M   'P 1'
#
loop_
_entity.id
_entity.type
_entity.pdbx_description
1 polymer ?
#
loop_
_entity_poly.entity_id
_entity_poly.type
_entity_poly.pdbx_seq_one_letter_code
_entity_poly.pdbx_strand_id
1 'polypeptide(L)'
;MARSNTLAFVVACLLGAPQLASSHTWVEQLNRVAANGTLVGPAGYSNGWHGRDASFNDEAFTNRIPNEGFNLCKQNLQGTQNAQFPHLTAAPGDYVSLRYQENGHVTKPENPPNKPLNRGTVFVYGTTNPRANDTLFDVHRQWTADGKGGDARGKLLATRNYDDGQCYQVNGESISTDRQAKFPHQAAQPMGADIWCQSAVQLPEDVAQNSEYTLYWVWSWPTLKASAVANSKNGQFADFPSGFKGDKRAVTSDDVTTAEIYSSCSTIKVQGEALVKGANAASASTSNKQQANALAAFNFPEKPNYNAIAVKDQIQNQFQVDVKGDDIPSNSTIPGNGSEKVVTSSAPTTPTPTPTPTGDKVRTVTVTAAPVTLYSMLTVTIAPQATPTPSQNPANPAKFVDGAAPASVSPTPFLKGRHVRGKDSWNFNPRI
;
A
#
# COMPACT_ATOMS: atom_id res chain seq x y z
N MET A 1 -61.76 -22.46 3.47
CA MET A 1 -61.00 -21.74 4.51
C MET A 1 -59.51 -21.89 4.22
N ALA A 2 -58.93 -20.96 3.47
CA ALA A 2 -57.48 -20.91 3.24
C ALA A 2 -56.95 -19.74 4.07
N ARG A 3 -56.16 -20.03 5.11
CA ARG A 3 -55.51 -19.01 5.93
C ARG A 3 -54.17 -18.67 5.27
N SER A 4 -54.05 -17.42 4.83
CA SER A 4 -52.84 -16.86 4.21
C SER A 4 -51.60 -16.99 5.10
N ASN A 5 -50.54 -17.58 4.55
CA ASN A 5 -49.17 -17.51 5.06
C ASN A 5 -48.52 -16.17 4.69
N THR A 6 -49.14 -15.05 5.08
CA THR A 6 -48.61 -13.70 4.79
C THR A 6 -47.50 -13.26 5.74
N LEU A 7 -47.24 -13.99 6.84
CA LEU A 7 -46.23 -13.62 7.81
C LEU A 7 -44.79 -14.06 7.44
N ALA A 8 -44.65 -15.11 6.62
CA ALA A 8 -43.33 -15.63 6.23
C ALA A 8 -42.62 -14.76 5.17
N PHE A 9 -43.37 -13.98 4.39
CA PHE A 9 -42.79 -13.09 3.36
C PHE A 9 -42.26 -11.77 3.92
N VAL A 10 -42.73 -11.32 5.09
CA VAL A 10 -42.31 -10.04 5.68
C VAL A 10 -40.97 -10.17 6.45
N VAL A 11 -40.67 -11.35 7.01
CA VAL A 11 -39.39 -11.58 7.71
C VAL A 11 -38.22 -11.79 6.74
N ALA A 12 -38.48 -12.36 5.55
CA ALA A 12 -37.44 -12.54 4.52
C ALA A 12 -36.99 -11.21 3.87
N CYS A 13 -37.83 -10.17 3.87
CA CYS A 13 -37.45 -8.85 3.37
C CYS A 13 -36.64 -8.00 4.36
N LEU A 14 -36.61 -8.35 5.65
CA LEU A 14 -35.82 -7.63 6.67
C LEU A 14 -34.39 -8.14 6.82
N LEU A 15 -34.09 -9.37 6.36
CA LEU A 15 -32.73 -9.94 6.34
C LEU A 15 -32.02 -9.79 4.98
N GLY A 16 -32.72 -9.29 3.97
CA GLY A 16 -32.25 -9.15 2.59
C GLY A 16 -32.36 -7.73 2.05
N ALA A 17 -32.51 -6.72 2.91
CA ALA A 17 -32.28 -5.35 2.47
C ALA A 17 -30.87 -5.34 1.86
N PRO A 18 -30.70 -5.01 0.57
CA PRO A 18 -29.36 -4.79 0.05
C PRO A 18 -28.79 -3.71 0.96
N GLN A 19 -27.77 -4.06 1.75
CA GLN A 19 -26.86 -3.06 2.26
C GLN A 19 -26.46 -2.33 0.99
N LEU A 20 -27.01 -1.13 0.80
CA LEU A 20 -26.44 -0.18 -0.13
C LEU A 20 -25.00 -0.14 0.32
N ALA A 21 -24.12 -0.77 -0.47
CA ALA A 21 -22.71 -0.79 -0.15
C ALA A 21 -22.34 0.69 -0.12
N SER A 22 -22.23 1.25 1.08
CA SER A 22 -21.66 2.56 1.27
C SER A 22 -20.27 2.40 0.68
N SER A 23 -20.03 2.96 -0.50
CA SER A 23 -18.77 2.75 -1.18
C SER A 23 -17.70 3.42 -0.35
N HIS A 24 -16.82 2.62 0.24
CA HIS A 24 -15.70 3.09 1.05
C HIS A 24 -14.56 2.11 1.02
N THR A 25 -13.35 2.67 0.89
CA THR A 25 -12.09 1.95 0.99
C THR A 25 -10.97 2.95 1.23
N TRP A 26 -9.90 2.47 1.85
CA TRP A 26 -8.65 3.18 2.07
C TRP A 26 -7.57 2.15 2.39
N VAL A 27 -6.31 2.55 2.27
CA VAL A 27 -5.19 1.72 2.73
C VAL A 27 -5.22 1.63 4.25
N GLU A 28 -5.43 0.43 4.78
CA GLU A 28 -5.40 0.18 6.23
C GLU A 28 -3.99 -0.17 6.70
N GLN A 29 -3.31 -1.06 5.97
CA GLN A 29 -2.05 -1.65 6.42
C GLN A 29 -0.99 -1.63 5.32
N LEU A 30 0.26 -1.42 5.71
CA LEU A 30 1.42 -1.46 4.83
C LEU A 30 2.41 -2.50 5.35
N ASN A 31 3.02 -3.27 4.44
CA ASN A 31 4.07 -4.23 4.77
C ASN A 31 5.21 -4.15 3.77
N ARG A 32 6.44 -4.36 4.25
CA ARG A 32 7.58 -4.58 3.36
C ARG A 32 7.45 -5.95 2.69
N VAL A 33 7.98 -6.08 1.48
CA VAL A 33 7.99 -7.33 0.72
C VAL A 33 9.40 -7.93 0.73
N ALA A 34 9.54 -9.13 1.26
CA ALA A 34 10.81 -9.85 1.26
C ALA A 34 11.10 -10.49 -0.11
N ALA A 35 12.33 -10.95 -0.32
CA ALA A 35 12.76 -11.58 -1.58
C ALA A 35 11.93 -12.82 -1.96
N ASN A 36 11.32 -13.53 -1.02
CA ASN A 36 10.40 -14.64 -1.32
C ASN A 36 8.96 -14.19 -1.63
N GLY A 37 8.71 -12.89 -1.76
CA GLY A 37 7.39 -12.30 -1.97
C GLY A 37 6.53 -12.18 -0.71
N THR A 38 7.01 -12.64 0.45
CA THR A 38 6.22 -12.57 1.69
C THR A 38 6.12 -11.14 2.23
N LEU A 39 4.96 -10.82 2.80
CA LEU A 39 4.72 -9.59 3.54
C LEU A 39 5.30 -9.75 4.94
N VAL A 40 6.30 -8.96 5.27
CA VAL A 40 7.00 -9.07 6.57
C VAL A 40 6.57 -7.98 7.54
N GLY A 41 6.65 -8.34 8.83
CA GLY A 41 6.42 -7.41 9.94
C GLY A 41 7.69 -6.66 10.36
N PRO A 42 7.54 -5.62 11.22
CA PRO A 42 6.26 -5.09 11.68
C PRO A 42 5.49 -4.38 10.56
N ALA A 43 4.15 -4.44 10.62
CA ALA A 43 3.30 -3.69 9.71
C ALA A 43 3.29 -2.20 10.06
N GLY A 44 3.05 -1.36 9.07
CA GLY A 44 2.74 0.05 9.25
C GLY A 44 1.28 0.35 8.89
N TYR A 45 0.83 1.56 9.24
CA TYR A 45 -0.56 1.97 9.07
C TYR A 45 -0.64 3.40 8.51
N SER A 46 -1.76 3.69 7.85
CA SER A 46 -2.06 5.04 7.33
C SER A 46 -2.15 6.07 8.46
N ASN A 47 -1.92 7.33 8.10
CA ASN A 47 -1.93 8.44 9.06
C ASN A 47 -3.27 8.49 9.80
N GLY A 48 -3.20 8.64 11.13
CA GLY A 48 -4.39 8.74 11.99
C GLY A 48 -5.10 7.41 12.27
N TRP A 49 -4.63 6.29 11.73
CA TRP A 49 -5.24 4.98 12.01
C TRP A 49 -5.17 4.63 13.50
N HIS A 50 -6.31 4.22 14.05
CA HIS A 50 -6.45 3.84 15.46
C HIS A 50 -7.04 2.43 15.65
N GLY A 51 -7.08 1.62 14.59
CA GLY A 51 -7.61 0.26 14.65
C GLY A 51 -9.14 0.20 14.60
N ARG A 52 -9.65 -1.01 14.30
CA ARG A 52 -11.08 -1.33 14.32
C ARG A 52 -11.49 -1.80 15.73
N ASP A 53 -11.81 -0.85 16.61
CA ASP A 53 -12.40 -1.14 17.92
C ASP A 53 -13.95 -1.13 17.89
N ALA A 54 -14.58 -1.29 19.05
CA ALA A 54 -16.05 -1.30 19.13
C ALA A 54 -16.73 0.03 18.75
N SER A 55 -15.97 1.13 18.71
CA SER A 55 -16.44 2.47 18.31
C SER A 55 -16.07 2.82 16.86
N PHE A 56 -15.50 1.87 16.13
CA PHE A 56 -14.99 2.09 14.79
C PHE A 56 -16.10 2.53 13.81
N ASN A 57 -15.80 3.58 13.05
CA ASN A 57 -16.65 4.10 11.98
C ASN A 57 -15.84 4.22 10.70
N ASP A 58 -16.25 3.54 9.63
CA ASP A 58 -15.58 3.62 8.32
C ASP A 58 -15.56 5.07 7.77
N GLU A 59 -16.57 5.89 8.09
CA GLU A 59 -16.62 7.30 7.67
C GLU A 59 -15.47 8.15 8.24
N ALA A 60 -14.86 7.74 9.35
CA ALA A 60 -13.71 8.47 9.90
C ALA A 60 -12.48 8.39 8.97
N PHE A 61 -12.39 7.36 8.14
CA PHE A 61 -11.23 7.09 7.28
C PHE A 61 -11.54 7.22 5.78
N THR A 62 -12.80 7.06 5.40
CA THR A 62 -13.25 7.21 4.02
C THR A 62 -13.06 8.66 3.57
N ASN A 63 -12.14 8.93 2.64
CA ASN A 63 -12.06 10.24 1.98
C ASN A 63 -12.70 10.14 0.59
N ARG A 64 -13.98 10.51 0.46
CA ARG A 64 -14.72 10.42 -0.80
C ARG A 64 -14.80 11.77 -1.50
N ILE A 65 -14.04 11.94 -2.58
CA ILE A 65 -13.97 13.16 -3.38
C ILE A 65 -14.97 13.02 -4.55
N PRO A 66 -15.78 14.06 -4.86
CA PRO A 66 -15.75 15.43 -4.32
C PRO A 66 -16.60 15.68 -3.06
N ASN A 67 -17.33 14.68 -2.53
CA ASN A 67 -18.32 14.87 -1.46
C ASN A 67 -17.71 15.43 -0.17
N GLU A 68 -16.48 15.05 0.16
CA GLU A 68 -15.76 15.52 1.34
C GLU A 68 -14.79 16.67 1.06
N GLY A 69 -14.95 17.33 -0.11
CA GLY A 69 -14.02 18.32 -0.62
C GLY A 69 -12.92 17.69 -1.46
N PHE A 70 -11.81 18.40 -1.62
CA PHE A 70 -10.74 18.05 -2.56
C PHE A 70 -9.39 17.78 -1.90
N ASN A 71 -9.30 17.82 -0.57
CA ASN A 71 -8.06 17.49 0.13
C ASN A 71 -7.69 16.03 -0.12
N LEU A 72 -6.43 15.77 -0.41
CA LEU A 72 -5.96 14.42 -0.74
C LEU A 72 -5.87 13.52 0.50
N CYS A 73 -5.60 14.13 1.66
CA CYS A 73 -5.53 13.45 2.94
C CYS A 73 -6.67 13.91 3.83
N LYS A 74 -7.49 12.97 4.28
CA LYS A 74 -8.51 13.22 5.32
C LYS A 74 -7.87 13.40 6.69
N GLN A 75 -6.88 12.57 7.00
CA GLN A 75 -6.15 12.59 8.26
C GLN A 75 -4.93 13.52 8.17
N ASN A 76 -4.61 14.20 9.27
CA ASN A 76 -3.48 15.13 9.32
C ASN A 76 -2.14 14.36 9.22
N LEU A 77 -1.35 14.70 8.20
CA LEU A 77 -0.02 14.12 7.98
C LEU A 77 0.99 14.41 9.10
N GLN A 78 0.83 15.54 9.79
CA GLN A 78 1.69 15.99 10.90
C GLN A 78 1.11 15.65 12.27
N GLY A 79 0.01 14.88 12.32
CA GLY A 79 -0.62 14.45 13.57
C GLY A 79 0.22 13.39 14.32
N THR A 80 -0.06 13.23 15.60
CA THR A 80 0.53 12.13 16.39
C THR A 80 -0.07 10.80 15.94
N GLN A 81 0.76 9.89 15.44
CA GLN A 81 0.36 8.52 15.14
C GLN A 81 0.18 7.70 16.42
N ASN A 82 -0.87 6.87 16.47
CA ASN A 82 -1.06 5.93 17.56
C ASN A 82 0.12 4.94 17.63
N ALA A 83 0.75 4.79 18.80
CA ALA A 83 1.91 3.92 19.00
C ALA A 83 1.62 2.43 18.75
N GLN A 84 0.36 1.98 18.91
CA GLN A 84 -0.07 0.62 18.57
C GLN A 84 -0.17 0.40 17.05
N PHE A 85 -0.30 1.48 16.29
CA PHE A 85 -0.47 1.48 14.85
C PHE A 85 0.58 2.40 14.20
N PRO A 86 1.88 2.08 14.31
CA PRO A 86 2.93 2.99 13.87
C PRO A 86 2.96 3.14 12.34
N HIS A 87 3.60 4.21 11.87
CA HIS A 87 4.03 4.31 10.48
C HIS A 87 4.96 3.15 10.10
N LEU A 88 4.90 2.72 8.84
CA LEU A 88 5.82 1.71 8.34
C LEU A 88 7.25 2.24 8.42
N THR A 89 8.20 1.40 8.85
CA THR A 89 9.63 1.66 8.65
C THR A 89 10.11 0.81 7.50
N ALA A 90 10.71 1.43 6.48
CA ALA A 90 11.22 0.76 5.28
C ALA A 90 12.49 1.46 4.78
N ALA A 91 13.33 0.75 4.05
CA ALA A 91 14.55 1.29 3.46
C ALA A 91 14.29 1.91 2.08
N PRO A 92 15.17 2.80 1.60
CA PRO A 92 15.20 3.19 0.19
C PRO A 92 15.23 1.96 -0.72
N GLY A 93 14.44 1.98 -1.79
CA GLY A 93 14.34 0.85 -2.74
C GLY A 93 13.50 -0.35 -2.30
N ASP A 94 12.97 -0.38 -1.06
CA ASP A 94 12.09 -1.47 -0.63
C ASP A 94 10.79 -1.52 -1.44
N TYR A 95 10.31 -2.72 -1.67
CA TYR A 95 8.92 -2.93 -2.06
C TYR A 95 8.02 -2.90 -0.83
N VAL A 96 6.91 -2.17 -0.94
CA VAL A 96 5.89 -1.99 0.08
C VAL A 96 4.54 -2.37 -0.51
N SER A 97 3.83 -3.29 0.13
CA SER A 97 2.44 -3.60 -0.20
C SER A 97 1.49 -2.75 0.62
N LEU A 98 0.64 -1.97 -0.05
CA LEU A 98 -0.45 -1.22 0.56
C LEU A 98 -1.72 -2.08 0.49
N ARG A 99 -2.30 -2.42 1.64
CA ARG A 99 -3.41 -3.37 1.75
C ARG A 99 -4.70 -2.67 2.17
N TYR A 100 -5.80 -3.04 1.54
CA TYR A 100 -7.11 -2.44 1.75
C TYR A 100 -8.23 -3.45 1.56
N GLN A 101 -9.38 -3.16 2.17
CA GLN A 101 -10.59 -3.97 2.02
C GLN A 101 -11.30 -3.62 0.72
N GLU A 102 -11.75 -4.65 0.02
CA GLU A 102 -12.40 -4.49 -1.29
C GLU A 102 -13.85 -4.01 -1.17
N ASN A 103 -14.51 -4.39 -0.07
CA ASN A 103 -15.83 -3.92 0.36
C ASN A 103 -16.96 -4.13 -0.68
N GLY A 104 -16.88 -5.22 -1.44
CA GLY A 104 -17.79 -5.58 -2.52
C GLY A 104 -17.45 -4.96 -3.88
N HIS A 105 -16.51 -4.02 -3.98
CA HIS A 105 -16.15 -3.38 -5.24
C HIS A 105 -15.46 -4.32 -6.24
N VAL A 106 -14.89 -5.42 -5.75
CA VAL A 106 -14.28 -6.48 -6.55
C VAL A 106 -15.23 -7.64 -6.74
N THR A 107 -15.80 -8.16 -5.66
CA THR A 107 -16.63 -9.38 -5.72
C THR A 107 -18.08 -9.15 -6.11
N LYS A 108 -18.58 -7.90 -6.00
CA LYS A 108 -19.92 -7.47 -6.43
C LYS A 108 -19.83 -6.31 -7.43
N PRO A 109 -19.14 -6.49 -8.56
CA PRO A 109 -18.73 -5.38 -9.43
C PRO A 109 -19.88 -4.68 -10.16
N GLU A 110 -21.02 -5.36 -10.29
CA GLU A 110 -22.24 -4.81 -10.89
C GLU A 110 -23.06 -3.97 -9.90
N ASN A 111 -22.60 -3.84 -8.65
CA ASN A 111 -23.25 -3.07 -7.61
C ASN A 111 -22.28 -2.06 -6.97
N PRO A 112 -22.41 -0.75 -7.27
CA PRO A 112 -23.38 -0.13 -8.17
C PRO A 112 -23.04 -0.40 -9.65
N PRO A 113 -24.02 -0.31 -10.57
CA PRO A 113 -23.80 -0.57 -11.98
C PRO A 113 -22.99 0.55 -12.66
N ASN A 114 -22.58 0.28 -13.89
CA ASN A 114 -21.89 1.22 -14.78
C ASN A 114 -20.54 1.74 -14.25
N LYS A 115 -19.80 0.86 -13.58
CA LYS A 115 -18.42 1.13 -13.15
C LYS A 115 -17.42 0.73 -14.23
N PRO A 116 -16.20 1.31 -14.25
CA PRO A 116 -15.16 0.94 -15.20
C PRO A 116 -14.87 -0.56 -15.13
N LEU A 117 -14.60 -1.18 -16.29
CA LEU A 117 -14.40 -2.63 -16.37
C LEU A 117 -13.28 -3.14 -15.47
N ASN A 118 -12.24 -2.33 -15.25
CA ASN A 118 -11.12 -2.68 -14.38
C ASN A 118 -11.36 -2.46 -12.88
N ARG A 119 -12.62 -2.22 -12.47
CA ARG A 119 -13.01 -1.85 -11.10
C ARG A 119 -12.42 -0.52 -10.63
N GLY A 120 -12.01 0.33 -11.57
CA GLY A 120 -11.34 1.59 -11.28
C GLY A 120 -9.82 1.45 -11.20
N THR A 121 -9.16 2.59 -11.20
CA THR A 121 -7.70 2.67 -11.32
C THR A 121 -7.13 3.29 -10.06
N VAL A 122 -6.18 2.59 -9.47
CA VAL A 122 -5.40 3.07 -8.33
C VAL A 122 -4.13 3.72 -8.84
N PHE A 123 -3.83 4.89 -8.29
CA PHE A 123 -2.61 5.65 -8.51
C PHE A 123 -1.92 5.79 -7.16
N VAL A 124 -0.65 5.42 -7.10
CA VAL A 124 0.16 5.62 -5.91
C VAL A 124 1.22 6.66 -6.23
N TYR A 125 1.16 7.79 -5.53
CA TYR A 125 2.14 8.86 -5.62
C TYR A 125 3.03 8.86 -4.37
N GLY A 126 4.21 9.46 -4.49
CA GLY A 126 5.06 9.68 -3.32
C GLY A 126 5.87 10.96 -3.35
N THR A 127 6.15 11.50 -2.16
CA THR A 127 6.89 12.75 -1.97
C THR A 127 7.64 12.77 -0.63
N THR A 128 8.78 13.47 -0.59
CA THR A 128 9.47 13.86 0.65
C THR A 128 8.99 15.23 1.17
N ASN A 129 8.18 15.95 0.39
CA ASN A 129 7.75 17.32 0.68
C ASN A 129 6.22 17.43 0.66
N PRO A 130 5.49 16.62 1.46
CA PRO A 130 4.03 16.68 1.52
C PRO A 130 3.55 18.03 2.07
N ARG A 131 2.36 18.47 1.65
CA ARG A 131 1.70 19.63 2.26
C ARG A 131 0.37 19.20 2.89
N ALA A 132 0.04 19.78 4.03
CA ALA A 132 -1.22 19.50 4.73
C ALA A 132 -2.46 19.87 3.91
N ASN A 133 -2.33 20.76 2.94
CA ASN A 133 -3.38 21.21 2.03
C ASN A 133 -3.19 20.74 0.59
N ASP A 134 -2.39 19.68 0.35
CA ASP A 134 -2.32 19.06 -0.98
C ASP A 134 -3.73 18.60 -1.39
N THR A 135 -4.21 19.08 -2.54
CA THR A 135 -5.51 18.70 -3.10
C THR A 135 -5.36 17.61 -4.16
N LEU A 136 -6.46 16.97 -4.52
CA LEU A 136 -6.54 16.06 -5.67
C LEU A 136 -5.93 16.71 -6.93
N PHE A 137 -6.24 17.97 -7.19
CA PHE A 137 -5.81 18.67 -8.41
C PHE A 137 -4.36 19.15 -8.39
N ASP A 138 -3.69 19.11 -7.24
CA ASP A 138 -2.25 19.41 -7.15
C ASP A 138 -1.39 18.18 -7.48
N VAL A 139 -1.92 16.99 -7.24
CA VAL A 139 -1.18 15.72 -7.29
C VAL A 139 -1.70 14.79 -8.38
N HIS A 140 -2.99 14.43 -8.31
CA HIS A 140 -3.57 13.38 -9.14
C HIS A 140 -3.59 13.80 -10.61
N ARG A 141 -3.01 12.94 -11.45
CA ARG A 141 -2.74 13.16 -12.88
C ARG A 141 -1.91 14.42 -13.20
N GLN A 142 -1.34 15.08 -12.20
CA GLN A 142 -0.38 16.17 -12.37
C GLN A 142 1.04 15.64 -12.22
N TRP A 143 1.31 14.87 -11.17
CA TRP A 143 2.61 14.27 -10.95
C TRP A 143 2.85 13.11 -11.90
N THR A 144 3.96 13.18 -12.62
CA THR A 144 4.39 12.18 -13.59
C THR A 144 5.40 11.22 -12.97
N ALA A 145 5.62 10.06 -13.60
CA ALA A 145 6.54 9.06 -13.09
C ALA A 145 8.01 9.51 -13.08
N ASP A 146 8.38 10.43 -13.98
CA ASP A 146 9.72 11.05 -14.01
C ASP A 146 9.90 12.18 -12.98
N GLY A 147 8.86 12.50 -12.21
CA GLY A 147 8.88 13.52 -11.15
C GLY A 147 8.91 14.96 -11.65
N LYS A 148 8.63 15.21 -12.93
CA LYS A 148 8.64 16.56 -13.51
C LYS A 148 7.26 17.21 -13.62
N GLY A 149 6.20 16.42 -13.50
CA GLY A 149 4.83 16.87 -13.63
C GLY A 149 4.34 17.67 -12.42
N GLY A 150 3.29 18.47 -12.64
CA GLY A 150 2.71 19.35 -11.62
C GLY A 150 3.73 20.35 -11.09
N ASP A 151 3.91 20.38 -9.78
CA ASP A 151 4.88 21.25 -9.10
C ASP A 151 6.23 20.57 -8.79
N ALA A 152 6.47 19.39 -9.37
CA ALA A 152 7.71 18.62 -9.24
C ALA A 152 8.13 18.26 -7.80
N ARG A 153 7.23 18.33 -6.82
CA ARG A 153 7.51 17.91 -5.43
C ARG A 153 7.43 16.41 -5.22
N GLY A 154 6.84 15.67 -6.14
CA GLY A 154 6.66 14.24 -6.03
C GLY A 154 6.49 13.58 -7.39
N LYS A 155 6.24 12.28 -7.37
CA LYS A 155 6.15 11.46 -8.58
C LYS A 155 5.08 10.39 -8.45
N LEU A 156 4.57 9.96 -9.60
CA LEU A 156 3.73 8.76 -9.71
C LEU A 156 4.63 7.52 -9.59
N LEU A 157 4.42 6.71 -8.57
CA LEU A 157 5.20 5.50 -8.30
C LEU A 157 4.59 4.27 -8.95
N ALA A 158 3.26 4.22 -9.01
CA ALA A 158 2.56 3.07 -9.56
C ALA A 158 1.15 3.37 -10.04
N THR A 159 0.70 2.56 -11.00
CA THR A 159 -0.71 2.44 -11.40
C THR A 159 -1.17 1.00 -11.35
N ARG A 160 -2.34 0.75 -10.76
CA ARG A 160 -2.90 -0.58 -10.51
C ARG A 160 -4.36 -0.62 -10.91
N ASN A 161 -4.84 -1.81 -11.24
CA ASN A 161 -6.26 -2.08 -11.12
C ASN A 161 -6.60 -2.16 -9.63
N TYR A 162 -7.75 -1.65 -9.22
CA TYR A 162 -8.21 -1.82 -7.84
C TYR A 162 -8.44 -3.30 -7.50
N ASP A 163 -8.93 -4.05 -8.48
CA ASP A 163 -8.93 -5.50 -8.43
C ASP A 163 -7.54 -6.05 -8.74
N ASP A 164 -6.84 -6.55 -7.72
CA ASP A 164 -5.51 -7.14 -7.86
C ASP A 164 -5.51 -8.58 -8.43
N GLY A 165 -6.70 -9.13 -8.71
CA GLY A 165 -6.90 -10.46 -9.26
C GLY A 165 -6.77 -11.60 -8.25
N GLN A 166 -6.44 -11.31 -6.99
CA GLN A 166 -6.27 -12.28 -5.90
C GLN A 166 -7.27 -12.08 -4.76
N CYS A 167 -7.54 -10.83 -4.39
CA CYS A 167 -8.35 -10.47 -3.23
C CYS A 167 -9.82 -10.84 -3.37
N TYR A 168 -10.52 -11.00 -2.25
CA TYR A 168 -11.96 -11.19 -2.22
C TYR A 168 -12.52 -10.88 -0.84
N GLN A 169 -13.73 -10.36 -0.82
CA GLN A 169 -14.63 -10.47 0.32
C GLN A 169 -15.46 -11.75 0.20
N VAL A 170 -15.58 -12.51 1.28
CA VAL A 170 -16.38 -13.73 1.30
C VAL A 170 -17.86 -13.40 1.14
N ASN A 171 -18.45 -13.89 0.06
CA ASN A 171 -19.88 -13.82 -0.21
C ASN A 171 -20.29 -14.90 -1.23
N GLY A 172 -21.55 -14.90 -1.64
CA GLY A 172 -22.12 -15.89 -2.55
C GLY A 172 -21.92 -15.61 -4.05
N GLU A 173 -21.26 -14.51 -4.43
CA GLU A 173 -21.05 -14.19 -5.85
C GLU A 173 -19.99 -15.10 -6.50
N SER A 174 -20.06 -15.25 -7.82
CA SER A 174 -19.14 -16.10 -8.59
C SER A 174 -17.67 -15.68 -8.40
N ILE A 175 -17.36 -14.39 -8.45
CA ILE A 175 -15.98 -13.90 -8.26
C ILE A 175 -15.44 -14.29 -6.88
N SER A 176 -16.25 -14.17 -5.83
CA SER A 176 -15.84 -14.54 -4.47
C SER A 176 -15.60 -16.05 -4.36
N THR A 177 -16.55 -16.86 -4.82
CA THR A 177 -16.47 -18.32 -4.74
C THR A 177 -15.33 -18.91 -5.58
N ASP A 178 -15.11 -18.39 -6.79
CA ASP A 178 -13.99 -18.80 -7.65
C ASP A 178 -12.63 -18.44 -7.04
N ARG A 179 -12.51 -17.25 -6.43
CA ARG A 179 -11.26 -16.82 -5.79
C ARG A 179 -10.98 -17.54 -4.49
N GLN A 180 -11.99 -17.88 -3.70
CA GLN A 180 -11.82 -18.74 -2.52
C GLN A 180 -11.25 -20.12 -2.92
N ALA A 181 -11.71 -20.69 -4.03
CA ALA A 181 -11.19 -21.95 -4.55
C ALA A 181 -9.76 -21.82 -5.11
N LYS A 182 -9.47 -20.73 -5.82
CA LYS A 182 -8.16 -20.48 -6.45
C LYS A 182 -7.08 -20.03 -5.48
N PHE A 183 -7.46 -19.25 -4.47
CA PHE A 183 -6.59 -18.62 -3.49
C PHE A 183 -7.08 -18.96 -2.07
N PRO A 184 -7.01 -20.24 -1.67
CA PRO A 184 -7.49 -20.66 -0.37
C PRO A 184 -6.61 -20.04 0.72
N HIS A 185 -7.24 -19.46 1.74
CA HIS A 185 -6.54 -18.98 2.91
C HIS A 185 -7.24 -19.42 4.19
N GLN A 186 -6.47 -19.50 5.28
CA GLN A 186 -7.03 -19.68 6.61
C GLN A 186 -7.42 -18.30 7.15
N ALA A 187 -8.65 -18.17 7.65
CA ALA A 187 -9.11 -16.93 8.25
C ALA A 187 -8.16 -16.44 9.36
N ALA A 188 -7.67 -15.21 9.23
CA ALA A 188 -6.66 -14.64 10.11
C ALA A 188 -6.82 -13.12 10.23
N GLN A 189 -6.66 -12.60 11.45
CA GLN A 189 -6.68 -11.15 11.67
C GLN A 189 -5.45 -10.49 11.00
N PRO A 190 -5.59 -9.27 10.45
CA PRO A 190 -6.79 -8.43 10.49
C PRO A 190 -7.82 -8.73 9.40
N MET A 191 -7.53 -9.61 8.44
CA MET A 191 -8.39 -9.81 7.27
C MET A 191 -9.65 -10.65 7.54
N GLY A 192 -9.66 -11.39 8.65
CA GLY A 192 -10.77 -12.31 8.93
C GLY A 192 -10.83 -13.40 7.87
N ALA A 193 -12.02 -13.66 7.35
CA ALA A 193 -12.27 -14.64 6.29
C ALA A 193 -11.99 -14.09 4.87
N ASP A 194 -11.64 -12.82 4.75
CA ASP A 194 -11.39 -12.16 3.47
C ASP A 194 -9.90 -12.20 3.11
N ILE A 195 -9.61 -11.99 1.83
CA ILE A 195 -8.26 -11.62 1.38
C ILE A 195 -8.30 -10.16 0.96
N TRP A 196 -7.55 -9.31 1.66
CA TRP A 196 -7.43 -7.89 1.34
C TRP A 196 -6.73 -7.67 0.00
N CYS A 197 -7.20 -6.67 -0.75
CA CYS A 197 -6.55 -6.23 -1.97
C CYS A 197 -5.25 -5.49 -1.67
N GLN A 198 -4.38 -5.45 -2.67
CA GLN A 198 -3.05 -4.88 -2.57
C GLN A 198 -2.76 -3.87 -3.67
N SER A 199 -1.89 -2.92 -3.35
CA SER A 199 -1.19 -2.06 -4.29
C SER A 199 0.26 -2.00 -3.87
N ALA A 200 1.06 -2.95 -4.36
CA ALA A 200 2.49 -2.97 -4.10
C ALA A 200 3.21 -1.89 -4.90
N VAL A 201 4.17 -1.20 -4.28
CA VAL A 201 5.02 -0.18 -4.90
C VAL A 201 6.47 -0.33 -4.45
N GLN A 202 7.42 0.04 -5.29
CA GLN A 202 8.80 0.23 -4.87
C GLN A 202 9.03 1.68 -4.42
N LEU A 203 9.63 1.85 -3.24
CA LEU A 203 10.09 3.15 -2.79
C LEU A 203 11.27 3.61 -3.67
N PRO A 204 11.43 4.92 -3.88
CA PRO A 204 12.60 5.42 -4.61
C PRO A 204 13.91 4.96 -3.95
N GLU A 205 14.94 4.66 -4.75
CA GLU A 205 16.25 4.29 -4.23
C GLU A 205 17.03 5.51 -3.69
N ASP A 206 16.67 6.71 -4.15
CA ASP A 206 17.32 7.99 -3.87
C ASP A 206 16.73 8.74 -2.66
N VAL A 207 15.73 8.17 -1.99
CA VAL A 207 15.18 8.76 -0.76
C VAL A 207 16.21 8.65 0.38
N ALA A 208 16.41 9.74 1.11
CA ALA A 208 17.44 9.82 2.13
C ALA A 208 17.13 8.92 3.34
N GLN A 209 18.16 8.27 3.89
CA GLN A 209 18.07 7.57 5.18
C GLN A 209 17.68 8.53 6.30
N ASN A 210 16.94 8.02 7.28
CA ASN A 210 16.42 8.77 8.43
C ASN A 210 15.53 9.97 8.03
N SER A 211 14.74 9.79 6.97
CA SER A 211 13.76 10.79 6.51
C SER A 211 12.33 10.22 6.56
N GLU A 212 11.36 11.05 6.19
CA GLU A 212 9.98 10.62 6.00
C GLU A 212 9.60 10.70 4.52
N TYR A 213 8.80 9.73 4.08
CA TYR A 213 8.27 9.65 2.73
C TYR A 213 6.77 9.41 2.79
N THR A 214 5.98 10.29 2.18
CA THR A 214 4.53 10.18 2.19
C THR A 214 4.06 9.53 0.90
N LEU A 215 3.22 8.51 1.04
CA LEU A 215 2.47 7.90 -0.05
C LEU A 215 1.05 8.47 -0.09
N TYR A 216 0.60 8.81 -1.30
CA TYR A 216 -0.80 9.11 -1.58
C TYR A 216 -1.37 7.99 -2.43
N TRP A 217 -2.32 7.26 -1.89
CA TRP A 217 -3.09 6.25 -2.61
C TRP A 217 -4.40 6.90 -3.08
N VAL A 218 -4.66 6.88 -4.39
CA VAL A 218 -5.84 7.49 -5.02
C VAL A 218 -6.51 6.46 -5.90
N TRP A 219 -7.77 6.14 -5.63
CA TRP A 219 -8.59 5.25 -6.45
C TRP A 219 -9.66 6.04 -7.18
N SER A 220 -9.53 6.12 -8.51
CA SER A 220 -10.54 6.72 -9.39
C SER A 220 -11.53 5.64 -9.83
N TRP A 221 -12.80 5.82 -9.45
CA TRP A 221 -13.89 4.85 -9.68
C TRP A 221 -15.22 5.54 -10.04
N PRO A 222 -15.23 6.38 -11.09
CA PRO A 222 -16.40 7.14 -11.48
C PRO A 222 -17.54 6.22 -11.95
N THR A 223 -18.76 6.74 -11.96
CA THR A 223 -19.88 6.09 -12.67
C THR A 223 -19.90 6.60 -14.11
N LEU A 224 -19.91 5.68 -15.06
CA LEU A 224 -19.90 5.97 -16.49
C LEU A 224 -21.31 5.90 -17.08
N LYS A 225 -21.50 6.45 -18.27
CA LYS A 225 -22.66 6.12 -19.12
C LYS A 225 -22.56 4.66 -19.53
N ALA A 226 -23.69 3.97 -19.65
CA ALA A 226 -23.72 2.54 -20.02
C ALA A 226 -22.98 2.25 -21.34
N SER A 227 -23.07 3.15 -22.34
CA SER A 227 -22.34 3.04 -23.61
C SER A 227 -20.83 3.15 -23.48
N ALA A 228 -20.34 3.84 -22.44
CA ALA A 228 -18.91 4.03 -22.18
C ALA A 228 -18.31 2.87 -21.40
N VAL A 229 -19.10 2.17 -20.57
CA VAL A 229 -18.65 0.99 -19.79
C VAL A 229 -18.07 -0.07 -20.71
N ALA A 230 -18.80 -0.44 -21.77
CA ALA A 230 -18.38 -1.48 -22.73
C ALA A 230 -17.09 -1.13 -23.48
N ASN A 231 -16.78 0.17 -23.60
CA ASN A 231 -15.59 0.67 -24.29
C ASN A 231 -14.46 1.05 -23.32
N SER A 232 -14.71 1.02 -22.01
CA SER A 232 -13.71 1.38 -21.01
C SER A 232 -12.56 0.37 -21.03
N LYS A 233 -11.34 0.85 -21.26
CA LYS A 233 -10.11 0.07 -21.07
C LYS A 233 -9.50 0.43 -19.71
N ASN A 234 -8.61 -0.42 -19.21
CA ASN A 234 -7.92 -0.17 -17.94
C ASN A 234 -7.34 1.24 -17.91
N GLY A 235 -7.77 2.07 -16.96
CA GLY A 235 -7.26 3.45 -16.77
C GLY A 235 -7.70 4.51 -17.76
N GLN A 236 -8.37 4.13 -18.84
CA GLN A 236 -8.74 5.04 -19.93
C GLN A 236 -10.14 5.60 -19.71
N PHE A 237 -10.31 6.38 -18.65
CA PHE A 237 -11.50 7.16 -18.36
C PHE A 237 -11.14 8.43 -17.58
N ALA A 238 -11.94 9.48 -17.77
CA ALA A 238 -11.85 10.71 -16.99
C ALA A 238 -12.40 10.52 -15.58
N ASP A 239 -12.04 11.41 -14.65
CA ASP A 239 -12.48 11.29 -13.26
C ASP A 239 -13.79 12.06 -13.00
N PHE A 240 -14.04 13.11 -13.80
CA PHE A 240 -15.17 14.04 -13.61
C PHE A 240 -16.09 14.12 -14.84
N PRO A 241 -17.38 14.44 -14.64
CA PRO A 241 -18.29 14.72 -15.74
C PRO A 241 -17.86 15.98 -16.51
N SER A 242 -18.19 16.02 -17.80
CA SER A 242 -18.09 17.24 -18.59
C SER A 242 -18.85 18.39 -17.93
N GLY A 243 -18.28 19.60 -18.01
CA GLY A 243 -18.85 20.77 -17.36
C GLY A 243 -18.53 20.92 -15.87
N PHE A 244 -17.80 19.98 -15.24
CA PHE A 244 -17.27 20.17 -13.89
C PHE A 244 -16.50 21.51 -13.78
N LYS A 245 -16.83 22.31 -12.76
CA LYS A 245 -16.26 23.67 -12.54
C LYS A 245 -15.41 23.79 -11.27
N GLY A 246 -15.21 22.70 -10.52
CA GLY A 246 -14.51 22.76 -9.23
C GLY A 246 -13.03 23.11 -9.36
N ASP A 247 -12.37 22.65 -10.43
CA ASP A 247 -11.00 23.06 -10.76
C ASP A 247 -10.75 22.85 -12.26
N LYS A 248 -10.01 23.77 -12.89
CA LYS A 248 -9.67 23.70 -14.32
C LYS A 248 -8.70 22.57 -14.68
N ARG A 249 -8.01 22.00 -13.68
CA ARG A 249 -7.06 20.88 -13.81
C ARG A 249 -7.75 19.51 -13.81
N ALA A 250 -9.05 19.48 -13.52
CA ALA A 250 -9.83 18.25 -13.55
C ALA A 250 -9.84 17.62 -14.95
N VAL A 251 -9.60 16.32 -15.01
CA VAL A 251 -9.82 15.54 -16.23
C VAL A 251 -11.30 15.23 -16.33
N THR A 252 -11.94 15.72 -17.40
CA THR A 252 -13.40 15.64 -17.59
C THR A 252 -13.77 14.90 -18.87
N SER A 253 -14.92 14.24 -18.89
CA SER A 253 -15.48 13.61 -20.10
C SER A 253 -17.00 13.57 -20.06
N ASP A 254 -17.64 13.62 -21.23
CA ASP A 254 -19.07 13.36 -21.37
C ASP A 254 -19.47 11.94 -20.96
N ASP A 255 -18.52 11.00 -20.91
CA ASP A 255 -18.79 9.61 -20.55
C ASP A 255 -18.97 9.41 -19.05
N VAL A 256 -18.53 10.35 -18.22
CA VAL A 256 -18.67 10.28 -16.76
C VAL A 256 -20.00 10.92 -16.35
N THR A 257 -20.80 10.19 -15.58
CA THR A 257 -22.06 10.68 -15.00
C THR A 257 -21.92 11.09 -13.54
N THR A 258 -21.00 10.45 -12.80
CA THR A 258 -20.75 10.78 -11.40
C THR A 258 -19.26 10.59 -11.11
N ALA A 259 -18.63 11.65 -10.60
CA ALA A 259 -17.27 11.59 -10.09
C ALA A 259 -17.26 10.84 -8.76
N GLU A 260 -16.34 9.91 -8.60
CA GLU A 260 -16.18 9.15 -7.36
C GLU A 260 -14.73 8.69 -7.25
N ILE A 261 -14.03 9.29 -6.29
CA ILE A 261 -12.60 9.09 -6.07
C ILE A 261 -12.38 8.90 -4.58
N TYR A 262 -11.54 7.95 -4.23
CA TYR A 262 -11.13 7.68 -2.86
C TYR A 262 -9.65 7.98 -2.70
N SER A 263 -9.25 8.43 -1.53
CA SER A 263 -7.83 8.55 -1.22
C SER A 263 -7.49 8.25 0.23
N SER A 264 -6.24 7.88 0.44
CA SER A 264 -5.65 7.71 1.76
C SER A 264 -4.17 8.04 1.72
N CYS A 265 -3.65 8.47 2.87
CA CYS A 265 -2.26 8.90 2.98
C CYS A 265 -1.54 8.10 4.05
N SER A 266 -0.29 7.74 3.74
CA SER A 266 0.56 6.96 4.65
C SER A 266 1.97 7.55 4.67
N THR A 267 2.43 7.99 5.84
CA THR A 267 3.83 8.33 6.08
C THR A 267 4.64 7.06 6.31
N ILE A 268 5.80 6.97 5.67
CA ILE A 268 6.81 5.92 5.85
C ILE A 268 8.05 6.56 6.46
N LYS A 269 8.56 5.94 7.52
CA LYS A 269 9.87 6.24 8.10
C LYS A 269 10.94 5.53 7.27
N VAL A 270 11.76 6.31 6.58
CA VAL A 270 12.80 5.78 5.70
C VAL A 270 14.04 5.46 6.52
N GLN A 271 14.29 4.18 6.76
CA GLN A 271 15.43 3.72 7.55
C GLN A 271 15.78 2.25 7.26
N GLY A 272 17.08 1.95 7.29
CA GLY A 272 17.59 0.58 7.30
C GLY A 272 18.04 0.09 5.94
N GLU A 273 18.19 -1.23 5.81
CA GLU A 273 18.63 -1.89 4.58
C GLU A 273 17.47 -2.49 3.80
N ALA A 274 17.54 -2.42 2.48
CA ALA A 274 16.54 -3.01 1.59
C ALA A 274 16.48 -4.54 1.73
N LEU A 275 15.26 -5.11 1.73
CA LEU A 275 15.05 -6.56 1.84
C LEU A 275 15.43 -7.32 0.56
N VAL A 276 15.43 -6.62 -0.57
CA VAL A 276 15.67 -7.20 -1.89
C VAL A 276 16.82 -6.45 -2.54
N LYS A 277 17.92 -7.15 -2.78
CA LYS A 277 19.12 -6.60 -3.41
C LYS A 277 19.05 -6.78 -4.93
N GLY A 278 19.43 -5.76 -5.69
CA GLY A 278 19.53 -5.84 -7.14
C GLY A 278 18.19 -5.76 -7.90
N ALA A 279 17.08 -5.46 -7.22
CA ALA A 279 15.84 -5.11 -7.88
C ALA A 279 15.91 -3.65 -8.36
N ASN A 280 16.13 -3.45 -9.66
CA ASN A 280 16.15 -2.11 -10.23
C ASN A 280 14.75 -1.47 -10.16
N ALA A 281 14.69 -0.18 -9.83
CA ALA A 281 13.48 0.63 -9.98
C ALA A 281 12.78 0.41 -11.33
N ALA A 282 11.55 -0.12 -11.30
CA ALA A 282 10.73 -0.19 -12.50
C ALA A 282 10.26 1.23 -12.90
N SER A 283 10.96 1.81 -13.89
CA SER A 283 10.59 3.06 -14.55
C SER A 283 9.34 2.89 -15.43
N ALA A 284 8.57 3.97 -15.62
CA ALA A 284 7.44 4.05 -16.56
C ALA A 284 7.81 3.77 -18.03
N SER A 285 9.10 3.62 -18.35
CA SER A 285 9.63 3.22 -19.66
C SER A 285 10.37 1.89 -19.63
N THR A 286 10.02 0.99 -18.70
CA THR A 286 10.75 -0.29 -18.60
C THR A 286 10.46 -1.20 -19.78
N SER A 287 11.51 -1.48 -20.55
CA SER A 287 11.50 -2.55 -21.55
C SER A 287 11.19 -3.91 -20.89
N ASN A 288 10.65 -4.88 -21.64
CA ASN A 288 10.37 -6.24 -21.16
C ASN A 288 11.57 -6.90 -20.43
N LYS A 289 12.82 -6.52 -20.78
CA LYS A 289 14.05 -7.00 -20.11
C LYS A 289 14.22 -6.45 -18.69
N GLN A 290 13.77 -5.23 -18.39
CA GLN A 290 13.90 -4.63 -17.07
C GLN A 290 12.80 -5.11 -16.10
N GLN A 291 11.60 -5.41 -16.61
CA GLN A 291 10.54 -6.07 -15.82
C GLN A 291 10.95 -7.50 -15.42
N ALA A 292 11.60 -8.24 -16.31
CA ALA A 292 12.17 -9.55 -16.01
C ALA A 292 13.26 -9.48 -14.91
N ASN A 293 14.06 -8.40 -14.88
CA ASN A 293 15.09 -8.19 -13.87
C ASN A 293 14.51 -7.87 -12.48
N ALA A 294 13.39 -7.16 -12.39
CA ALA A 294 12.73 -6.89 -11.10
C ALA A 294 12.32 -8.19 -10.41
N LEU A 295 11.69 -9.12 -11.15
CA LEU A 295 11.28 -10.42 -10.62
C LEU A 295 12.46 -11.39 -10.40
N ALA A 296 13.59 -11.23 -11.10
CA ALA A 296 14.76 -12.09 -10.93
C ALA A 296 15.35 -12.04 -9.50
N ALA A 297 15.12 -10.94 -8.78
CA ALA A 297 15.50 -10.81 -7.38
C ALA A 297 14.50 -11.46 -6.41
N PHE A 298 13.37 -11.98 -6.91
CA PHE A 298 12.32 -12.62 -6.13
C PHE A 298 12.20 -14.12 -6.39
N ASN A 299 11.87 -14.87 -5.33
CA ASN A 299 11.60 -16.29 -5.38
C ASN A 299 10.26 -16.62 -4.69
N PHE A 300 9.16 -16.41 -5.41
CA PHE A 300 7.82 -16.68 -4.89
C PHE A 300 7.61 -18.19 -4.67
N PRO A 301 7.01 -18.61 -3.54
CA PRO A 301 6.70 -20.02 -3.31
C PRO A 301 5.62 -20.52 -4.28
N GLU A 302 5.72 -21.79 -4.69
CA GLU A 302 4.70 -22.46 -5.53
C GLU A 302 3.34 -22.53 -4.85
N LYS A 303 3.33 -22.68 -3.52
CA LYS A 303 2.15 -22.71 -2.67
C LYS A 303 2.22 -21.53 -1.69
N PRO A 304 1.82 -20.33 -2.10
CA PRO A 304 1.93 -19.14 -1.26
C PRO A 304 0.92 -19.18 -0.11
N ASN A 305 1.32 -18.60 1.02
CA ASN A 305 0.40 -18.27 2.09
C ASN A 305 -0.27 -16.93 1.75
N TYR A 306 -1.52 -16.97 1.27
CA TYR A 306 -2.23 -15.76 0.84
C TYR A 306 -2.55 -14.77 1.97
N ASN A 307 -2.34 -15.16 3.24
CA ASN A 307 -2.41 -14.20 4.35
C ASN A 307 -1.27 -13.18 4.36
N ALA A 308 -0.14 -13.52 3.75
CA ALA A 308 1.10 -12.76 3.86
C ALA A 308 1.96 -12.88 2.59
N ILE A 309 1.35 -12.84 1.41
CA ILE A 309 2.06 -12.82 0.13
C ILE A 309 1.72 -11.56 -0.66
N ALA A 310 2.73 -10.94 -1.26
CA ALA A 310 2.54 -9.86 -2.22
C ALA A 310 1.98 -10.38 -3.54
N VAL A 311 1.31 -9.51 -4.28
CA VAL A 311 0.82 -9.82 -5.63
C VAL A 311 2.00 -9.77 -6.61
N LYS A 312 2.42 -10.94 -7.10
CA LYS A 312 3.60 -11.11 -7.96
C LYS A 312 3.62 -10.15 -9.15
N ASP A 313 2.48 -10.01 -9.83
CA ASP A 313 2.37 -9.17 -11.04
C ASP A 313 2.60 -7.68 -10.74
N GLN A 314 2.29 -7.24 -9.52
CA GLN A 314 2.52 -5.85 -9.09
C GLN A 314 3.99 -5.57 -8.75
N ILE A 315 4.74 -6.60 -8.34
CA ILE A 315 6.20 -6.51 -8.14
C ILE A 315 6.93 -6.46 -9.48
N GLN A 316 6.45 -7.23 -10.45
CA GLN A 316 7.04 -7.29 -11.79
C GLN A 316 6.79 -6.01 -12.61
N ASN A 317 5.62 -5.40 -12.47
CA ASN A 317 5.24 -4.23 -13.24
C ASN A 317 4.67 -3.11 -12.35
N GLN A 318 5.46 -2.02 -12.19
CA GLN A 318 5.04 -0.83 -11.46
C GLN A 318 3.93 -0.04 -12.15
N PHE A 319 3.59 -0.31 -13.40
CA PHE A 319 2.52 0.40 -14.13
C PHE A 319 1.64 -0.61 -14.88
N GLN A 320 0.74 -1.27 -14.16
CA GLN A 320 -0.19 -2.26 -14.73
C GLN A 320 -1.26 -1.62 -15.61
N VAL A 321 -1.46 -0.32 -15.44
CA VAL A 321 -2.46 0.47 -16.16
C VAL A 321 -1.73 1.62 -16.83
N ASP A 322 -1.81 1.72 -18.16
CA ASP A 322 -1.28 2.89 -18.86
C ASP A 322 -2.25 4.06 -18.66
N VAL A 323 -1.71 5.18 -18.18
CA VAL A 323 -2.47 6.38 -17.80
C VAL A 323 -1.83 7.64 -18.38
N LYS A 324 -0.94 7.50 -19.37
CA LYS A 324 -0.38 8.65 -20.07
C LYS A 324 -1.51 9.57 -20.55
N GLY A 325 -1.27 10.88 -20.49
CA GLY A 325 -2.25 11.89 -20.86
C GLY A 325 -2.91 11.59 -22.21
N ASP A 326 -2.17 11.05 -23.18
CA ASP A 326 -2.70 10.82 -24.52
C ASP A 326 -3.69 9.64 -24.64
N ASP A 327 -3.82 8.79 -23.62
CA ASP A 327 -4.63 7.56 -23.64
C ASP A 327 -6.01 7.70 -22.96
N ILE A 328 -6.37 8.88 -22.50
CA ILE A 328 -7.73 9.18 -22.01
C ILE A 328 -8.66 9.30 -23.23
N PRO A 329 -9.90 8.76 -23.22
CA PRO A 329 -10.78 8.74 -24.40
C PRO A 329 -10.84 10.08 -25.13
N SER A 330 -10.88 10.08 -26.46
CA SER A 330 -10.75 11.28 -27.30
C SER A 330 -11.79 12.38 -27.05
N ASN A 331 -12.88 12.07 -26.34
CA ASN A 331 -13.89 13.02 -25.88
C ASN A 331 -13.56 13.66 -24.52
N SER A 332 -12.41 13.34 -23.94
CA SER A 332 -11.97 13.83 -22.65
C SER A 332 -11.19 15.12 -22.82
N THR A 333 -11.47 16.09 -21.98
CA THR A 333 -10.69 17.32 -21.93
C THR A 333 -9.60 17.15 -20.90
N ILE A 334 -8.36 17.12 -21.37
CA ILE A 334 -7.17 17.13 -20.53
C ILE A 334 -6.64 18.55 -20.52
N PRO A 335 -6.54 19.18 -19.35
CA PRO A 335 -5.90 20.49 -19.24
C PRO A 335 -4.44 20.35 -19.67
N GLY A 336 -4.07 21.05 -20.75
CA GLY A 336 -2.74 20.94 -21.32
C GLY A 336 -1.65 21.32 -20.31
N ASN A 337 -0.79 20.37 -19.95
CA ASN A 337 0.61 20.73 -19.74
C ASN A 337 1.13 21.20 -21.09
N GLY A 338 1.81 22.34 -21.11
CA GLY A 338 2.23 23.03 -22.34
C GLY A 338 2.71 22.04 -23.40
N SER A 339 2.14 22.19 -24.60
CA SER A 339 2.49 21.44 -25.81
C SER A 339 3.97 21.05 -25.82
N GLU A 340 4.26 19.75 -25.80
CA GLU A 340 5.51 19.24 -26.35
C GLU A 340 5.48 19.58 -27.85
N LYS A 341 5.94 20.79 -28.18
CA LYS A 341 6.63 20.95 -29.45
C LYS A 341 7.87 20.09 -29.32
N VAL A 342 7.93 19.01 -30.09
CA VAL A 342 9.17 18.36 -30.47
C VAL A 342 10.03 19.43 -31.15
N VAL A 343 10.79 20.17 -30.35
CA VAL A 343 11.94 20.91 -30.84
C VAL A 343 13.00 19.82 -30.97
N THR A 344 13.30 19.44 -32.20
CA THR A 344 14.49 18.68 -32.55
C THR A 344 15.70 19.44 -31.98
N SER A 345 16.18 19.04 -30.82
CA SER A 345 17.44 19.54 -30.29
C SER A 345 18.55 18.95 -31.14
N SER A 346 19.33 19.84 -31.73
CA SER A 346 20.60 19.55 -32.37
C SER A 346 21.45 18.70 -31.43
N ALA A 347 22.05 17.64 -31.99
CA ALA A 347 22.96 16.75 -31.29
C ALA A 347 24.01 17.54 -30.48
N PRO A 348 24.35 17.11 -29.26
CA PRO A 348 25.48 17.69 -28.55
C PRO A 348 26.75 17.43 -29.36
N THR A 349 27.44 18.51 -29.76
CA THR A 349 28.80 18.41 -30.26
C THR A 349 29.71 17.92 -29.14
N THR A 350 30.32 16.77 -29.37
CA THR A 350 31.39 16.21 -28.56
C THR A 350 32.51 17.25 -28.38
N PRO A 351 32.91 17.61 -27.14
CA PRO A 351 34.11 18.40 -26.95
C PRO A 351 35.34 17.55 -27.27
N THR A 352 36.13 18.01 -28.24
CA THR A 352 37.47 17.53 -28.58
C THR A 352 38.38 17.55 -27.35
N PRO A 353 39.17 16.49 -27.08
CA PRO A 353 40.13 16.49 -25.98
C PRO A 353 41.34 17.37 -26.32
N THR A 354 41.70 18.27 -25.40
CA THR A 354 42.93 19.09 -25.43
C THR A 354 43.78 18.71 -24.21
N PRO A 355 45.13 18.64 -24.32
CA PRO A 355 45.94 17.70 -23.54
C PRO A 355 46.22 18.13 -22.10
N THR A 356 46.51 17.09 -21.30
CA THR A 356 46.94 17.04 -19.90
C THR A 356 48.06 18.02 -19.54
N PRO A 357 47.99 18.65 -18.34
CA PRO A 357 49.17 19.01 -17.56
C PRO A 357 49.38 18.01 -16.42
N THR A 358 50.56 17.44 -16.40
CA THR A 358 51.22 16.65 -15.35
C THR A 358 51.16 17.30 -13.96
N GLY A 359 50.92 16.48 -12.92
CA GLY A 359 51.24 16.84 -11.53
C GLY A 359 50.52 16.01 -10.46
N ASP A 360 51.24 15.06 -9.87
CA ASP A 360 50.84 14.24 -8.71
C ASP A 360 50.40 15.07 -7.50
N LYS A 361 49.14 14.92 -7.05
CA LYS A 361 48.74 15.15 -5.65
C LYS A 361 47.62 14.18 -5.23
N VAL A 362 47.99 13.17 -4.45
CA VAL A 362 47.07 12.29 -3.71
C VAL A 362 46.38 13.11 -2.60
N ARG A 363 45.05 13.05 -2.52
CA ARG A 363 44.28 13.55 -1.36
C ARG A 363 43.82 12.38 -0.50
N THR A 364 44.36 12.26 0.70
CA THR A 364 43.87 11.34 1.73
C THR A 364 42.67 11.96 2.43
N VAL A 365 41.53 11.27 2.42
CA VAL A 365 40.32 11.63 3.18
C VAL A 365 40.19 10.66 4.34
N THR A 366 40.34 11.15 5.57
CA THR A 366 40.13 10.37 6.80
C THR A 366 38.66 10.50 7.20
N VAL A 367 37.93 9.38 7.23
CA VAL A 367 36.55 9.31 7.71
C VAL A 367 36.56 8.70 9.11
N THR A 368 36.16 9.48 10.12
CA THR A 368 35.98 9.00 11.49
C THR A 368 34.51 8.60 11.67
N ALA A 369 34.23 7.30 11.78
CA ALA A 369 32.90 6.79 12.13
C ALA A 369 32.79 6.62 13.66
N ALA A 370 31.62 6.97 14.23
CA ALA A 370 31.34 6.75 15.64
C ALA A 370 31.12 5.24 15.94
N PRO A 371 31.51 4.73 17.12
CA PRO A 371 31.32 3.32 17.48
C PRO A 371 29.82 2.97 17.55
N VAL A 372 29.46 1.87 16.88
CA VAL A 372 28.08 1.35 16.84
C VAL A 372 27.95 0.25 17.90
N THR A 373 27.02 0.42 18.85
CA THR A 373 26.67 -0.63 19.81
C THR A 373 25.75 -1.65 19.14
N LEU A 374 26.24 -2.88 18.94
CA LEU A 374 25.43 -3.98 18.43
C LEU A 374 24.61 -4.61 19.56
N TYR A 375 23.28 -4.62 19.44
CA TYR A 375 22.41 -5.44 20.28
C TYR A 375 22.15 -6.77 19.56
N SER A 376 22.56 -7.87 20.16
CA SER A 376 22.14 -9.21 19.74
C SER A 376 20.92 -9.62 20.57
N MET A 377 19.79 -9.81 19.91
CA MET A 377 18.54 -10.26 20.53
C MET A 377 18.47 -11.78 20.36
N LEU A 378 18.58 -12.55 21.45
CA LEU A 378 18.35 -13.99 21.42
C LEU A 378 16.89 -14.27 21.83
N THR A 379 16.07 -14.73 20.88
CA THR A 379 14.70 -15.17 21.17
C THR A 379 14.72 -16.63 21.60
N VAL A 380 14.36 -16.91 22.86
CA VAL A 380 14.16 -18.27 23.36
C VAL A 380 12.69 -18.65 23.24
N THR A 381 12.37 -19.59 22.35
CA THR A 381 11.04 -20.17 22.27
C THR A 381 10.91 -21.27 23.32
N ILE A 382 10.11 -21.03 24.36
CA ILE A 382 9.74 -22.06 25.35
C ILE A 382 8.57 -22.86 24.77
N ALA A 383 8.69 -24.18 24.70
CA ALA A 383 7.58 -25.04 24.27
C ALA A 383 6.40 -24.91 25.26
N PRO A 384 5.14 -24.90 24.77
CA PRO A 384 3.98 -24.82 25.65
C PRO A 384 3.96 -26.03 26.60
N GLN A 385 3.97 -25.74 27.90
CA GLN A 385 3.81 -26.75 28.93
C GLN A 385 2.38 -27.32 28.84
N ALA A 386 2.25 -28.64 28.79
CA ALA A 386 0.96 -29.30 28.68
C ALA A 386 0.01 -28.83 29.80
N THR A 387 -1.18 -28.38 29.41
CA THR A 387 -2.23 -27.99 30.35
C THR A 387 -2.59 -29.20 31.22
N PRO A 388 -2.59 -29.08 32.56
CA PRO A 388 -2.99 -30.19 33.42
C PRO A 388 -4.46 -30.54 33.14
N THR A 389 -4.72 -31.81 32.85
CA THR A 389 -6.07 -32.35 32.66
C THR A 389 -6.87 -32.16 33.96
N PRO A 390 -8.11 -31.62 33.92
CA PRO A 390 -8.94 -31.53 35.11
C PRO A 390 -9.25 -32.92 35.66
N SER A 391 -8.79 -33.22 36.86
CA SER A 391 -9.21 -34.43 37.60
C SER A 391 -10.65 -34.27 38.05
N GLN A 392 -11.55 -35.16 37.62
CA GLN A 392 -12.90 -35.24 38.18
C GLN A 392 -12.84 -35.76 39.62
N ASN A 393 -13.45 -35.03 40.56
CA ASN A 393 -13.68 -35.50 41.92
C ASN A 393 -15.00 -36.31 41.95
N PRO A 394 -15.05 -37.58 42.39
CA PRO A 394 -16.23 -38.45 42.22
C PRO A 394 -17.46 -38.13 43.08
N ALA A 395 -17.54 -36.95 43.73
CA ALA A 395 -18.51 -36.73 44.81
C ALA A 395 -19.66 -35.74 44.52
N ASN A 396 -19.71 -35.00 43.40
CA ASN A 396 -20.91 -34.20 43.06
C ASN A 396 -20.91 -33.64 41.61
N PRO A 397 -21.82 -34.06 40.71
CA PRO A 397 -21.81 -33.65 39.30
C PRO A 397 -22.53 -32.32 38.97
N ALA A 398 -22.94 -31.50 39.94
CA ALA A 398 -23.69 -30.27 39.68
C ALA A 398 -23.10 -29.04 40.40
N LYS A 399 -21.96 -28.53 39.90
CA LYS A 399 -21.52 -27.12 40.02
C LYS A 399 -20.21 -26.93 39.25
N PHE A 400 -20.25 -26.16 38.17
CA PHE A 400 -19.06 -25.52 37.62
C PHE A 400 -18.68 -24.36 38.56
N VAL A 401 -17.49 -24.40 39.15
CA VAL A 401 -16.92 -23.28 39.90
C VAL A 401 -16.06 -22.50 38.91
N ASP A 402 -16.46 -21.27 38.63
CA ASP A 402 -15.68 -20.31 37.86
C ASP A 402 -14.61 -19.70 38.77
N GLY A 403 -13.34 -19.73 38.36
CA GLY A 403 -12.24 -19.10 39.10
C GLY A 403 -10.92 -19.86 39.09
N ALA A 404 -10.12 -19.67 38.05
CA ALA A 404 -8.67 -19.84 38.11
C ALA A 404 -8.02 -18.49 37.79
N ALA A 405 -7.37 -17.88 38.77
CA ALA A 405 -6.59 -16.66 38.59
C ALA A 405 -5.41 -16.91 37.62
N PRO A 406 -5.05 -15.95 36.75
CA PRO A 406 -3.91 -16.11 35.87
C PRO A 406 -2.60 -16.15 36.69
N ALA A 407 -1.80 -17.20 36.47
CA ALA A 407 -0.48 -17.33 37.04
C ALA A 407 0.43 -16.18 36.56
N SER A 408 0.93 -15.37 37.49
CA SER A 408 1.93 -14.35 37.21
C SER A 408 3.27 -15.03 36.89
N VAL A 409 3.71 -14.96 35.63
CA VAL A 409 5.05 -15.40 35.24
C VAL A 409 6.00 -14.21 35.40
N SER A 410 6.84 -14.24 36.44
CA SER A 410 7.96 -13.31 36.61
C SER A 410 9.23 -13.95 36.06
N PRO A 411 9.80 -13.51 34.92
CA PRO A 411 11.07 -14.03 34.46
C PRO A 411 12.18 -13.43 35.33
N THR A 412 12.81 -14.26 36.18
CA THR A 412 14.05 -13.90 36.87
C THR A 412 15.19 -13.98 35.84
N PRO A 413 15.90 -12.88 35.52
CA PRO A 413 16.99 -12.93 34.56
C PRO A 413 18.21 -13.63 35.19
N PHE A 414 18.51 -14.85 34.75
CA PHE A 414 19.75 -15.55 35.09
C PHE A 414 20.84 -15.22 34.07
N LEU A 415 21.46 -14.04 34.17
CA LEU A 415 22.75 -13.79 33.51
C LEU A 415 23.79 -13.47 34.57
N LYS A 416 24.49 -14.51 35.06
CA LYS A 416 25.79 -14.35 35.71
C LYS A 416 26.80 -13.99 34.60
N GLY A 417 27.09 -12.70 34.47
CA GLY A 417 28.06 -12.19 33.50
C GLY A 417 29.44 -12.84 33.70
N ARG A 418 29.89 -13.60 32.69
CA ARG A 418 31.29 -14.02 32.57
C ARG A 418 31.96 -13.03 31.61
N HIS A 419 32.79 -12.14 32.16
CA HIS A 419 33.61 -11.19 31.41
C HIS A 419 34.54 -11.96 30.44
N VAL A 420 34.31 -11.86 29.14
CA VAL A 420 35.28 -12.30 28.13
C VAL A 420 36.16 -11.10 27.80
N ARG A 421 37.37 -11.08 28.35
CA ARG A 421 38.39 -10.05 28.14
C ARG A 421 39.13 -10.39 26.84
N GLY A 422 38.73 -9.79 25.72
CA GLY A 422 39.48 -9.80 24.46
C GLY A 422 40.49 -8.66 24.46
N LYS A 423 41.79 -8.99 24.51
CA LYS A 423 42.90 -8.07 24.23
C LYS A 423 42.77 -7.58 22.80
N ASP A 424 42.88 -6.28 22.58
CA ASP A 424 43.72 -5.73 21.51
C ASP A 424 44.16 -4.31 21.88
N SER A 425 45.47 -4.14 21.87
CA SER A 425 46.25 -3.01 22.34
C SER A 425 46.44 -1.98 21.24
N TRP A 426 46.08 -0.71 21.50
CA TRP A 426 46.58 0.43 20.73
C TRP A 426 47.12 1.48 21.70
N ASN A 427 48.46 1.50 21.83
CA ASN A 427 49.21 2.53 22.53
C ASN A 427 49.18 3.83 21.71
N PHE A 428 48.62 4.90 22.27
CA PHE A 428 48.91 6.26 21.83
C PHE A 428 49.97 6.85 22.73
N ASN A 429 51.17 7.03 22.16
CA ASN A 429 52.25 7.77 22.79
C ASN A 429 52.08 9.26 22.42
N PRO A 430 52.00 10.21 23.36
CA PRO A 430 52.04 11.63 23.04
C PRO A 430 53.51 12.04 22.85
N ARG A 431 53.83 12.69 21.73
CA ARG A 431 55.05 13.51 21.64
C ARG A 431 54.65 14.98 21.74
N ILE A 432 55.45 15.66 22.55
CA ILE A 432 55.49 17.08 22.92
C ILE A 432 55.37 18.00 21.71
#